data_AF-O27024-F1
#
_entry.id   AF-O27024-F1
#
_cell.length_a   1.000
_cell.length_b   1.000
_cell.length_c   1.000
_cell.angle_alpha   90.00
_cell.angle_beta   90.00
_cell.angle_gamma   90.00
#
_symmetry.space_group_name_H-M   'P 1'
#
loop_
_entity.id
_entity.type
_entity.pdbx_description
1 polymer ?
#
loop_
_entity_poly.entity_id
_entity_poly.type
_entity_poly.pdbx_seq_one_letter_code
_entity_poly.pdbx_strand_id
1 'polypeptide(L)'
;MNTVEFKDSPVGRIPVDWGVSRVSEVFDVFTGTTPSTKIDEFWDDGDVVWVTPADMSNLNGIMIADSERKVTVKALKRTNLNLIPKLSILISTRAPVGYVALNTVECVFNQGCKALVPKSHVDTRYFAYYLLINKKRLQDLSGGSTFKELNKKTLEKIYLPVPPLEEQKRISEILQDVDGAIEKVNKEIGVTEKLKRGLMQRLLMEGINHTEFKDSHVGRIPVDWDVVNLEDVVEIHDNKRIPLSEKERIKMKGDYPYCGANGIIDYINDYIFNGEFVLLAEDGGDYSSFGSSAYIMNGKFWVNNHAHVIEALPSKITNRFLLHILIYLDLTHYVVGSTRKKLNQGIMRKIKIPLPPLEEQKRISEILQDVDRRLELLTERKVKLENIKRGLMNDLLTGKRRVRITS
;
A
#
# COMPACT_ATOMS: atom_id res chain seq x y z
N MET A 1 -39.13 12.96 -0.14
CA MET A 1 -37.73 13.09 0.34
C MET A 1 -37.74 14.15 1.43
N ASN A 2 -37.46 13.82 2.69
CA ASN A 2 -37.32 14.85 3.71
C ASN A 2 -36.07 15.66 3.38
N THR A 3 -36.24 16.93 3.01
CA THR A 3 -35.15 17.87 2.81
C THR A 3 -34.47 18.11 4.16
N VAL A 4 -33.21 17.73 4.27
CA VAL A 4 -32.41 18.01 5.47
C VAL A 4 -32.16 19.51 5.50
N GLU A 5 -32.62 20.18 6.55
CA GLU A 5 -32.32 21.60 6.76
C GLU A 5 -30.93 21.77 7.35
N PHE A 6 -30.19 22.78 6.86
CA PHE A 6 -28.80 23.05 7.27
C PHE A 6 -28.66 24.45 7.86
N LYS A 7 -27.84 24.57 8.90
CA LYS A 7 -27.37 25.83 9.49
C LYS A 7 -25.89 26.03 9.23
N ASP A 8 -25.46 27.30 9.18
CA ASP A 8 -24.04 27.65 9.18
C ASP A 8 -23.42 27.40 10.56
N SER A 9 -22.16 26.98 10.57
CA SER A 9 -21.42 26.73 11.80
C SER A 9 -19.91 26.90 11.62
N PRO A 10 -19.13 26.97 12.72
CA PRO A 10 -17.67 26.99 12.65
C PRO A 10 -17.01 25.76 12.02
N VAL A 11 -17.77 24.70 11.72
CA VAL A 11 -17.30 23.50 11.01
C VAL A 11 -17.87 23.37 9.60
N GLY A 12 -18.50 24.43 9.08
CA GLY A 12 -19.21 24.45 7.81
C GLY A 12 -20.72 24.27 7.98
N ARG A 13 -21.44 24.05 6.88
CA ARG A 13 -22.88 23.77 6.92
C ARG A 13 -23.13 22.39 7.49
N ILE A 14 -23.95 22.32 8.53
CA ILE A 14 -24.34 21.08 9.22
C ILE A 14 -25.88 21.03 9.40
N PRO A 15 -26.48 19.86 9.62
CA PRO A 15 -27.90 19.76 9.93
C PRO A 15 -28.32 20.64 11.12
N VAL A 16 -29.52 21.19 11.07
CA VAL A 16 -30.03 22.10 12.12
C VAL A 16 -30.07 21.46 13.51
N ASP A 17 -30.31 20.16 13.58
CA ASP A 17 -30.39 19.36 14.80
C ASP A 17 -29.02 18.89 15.33
N TRP A 18 -27.94 19.07 14.56
CA TRP A 18 -26.59 18.77 15.04
C TRP A 18 -26.08 19.88 15.97
N GLY A 19 -25.50 19.48 17.10
CA GLY A 19 -24.77 20.37 17.99
C GLY A 19 -23.38 20.74 17.44
N VAL A 20 -22.74 21.72 18.06
CA VAL A 20 -21.33 22.05 17.83
C VAL A 20 -20.68 22.26 19.19
N SER A 21 -19.56 21.59 19.41
CA SER A 21 -18.79 21.70 20.65
C SER A 21 -17.30 21.79 20.34
N ARG A 22 -16.53 22.35 21.26
CA ARG A 22 -15.07 22.33 21.20
C ARG A 22 -14.55 20.96 21.63
N VAL A 23 -13.36 20.59 21.14
CA VAL A 23 -12.65 19.38 21.59
C VAL A 23 -12.57 19.33 23.12
N SER A 24 -12.25 20.44 23.79
CA SER A 24 -12.14 20.46 25.26
C SER A 24 -13.46 20.26 26.01
N GLU A 25 -14.60 20.47 25.35
CA GLU A 25 -15.94 20.26 25.93
C GLU A 25 -16.36 18.78 25.82
N VAL A 26 -15.83 18.05 24.82
CA VAL A 26 -16.17 16.64 24.57
C VAL A 26 -15.09 15.69 25.12
N PHE A 27 -13.83 16.12 25.14
CA PHE A 27 -12.67 15.28 25.47
C PHE A 27 -11.71 15.96 26.46
N ASP A 28 -11.08 15.16 27.30
CA ASP A 28 -9.85 15.52 28.00
C ASP A 28 -8.66 15.31 27.07
N VAL A 29 -7.80 16.32 26.98
CA VAL A 29 -6.64 16.30 26.07
C VAL A 29 -5.36 16.02 26.86
N PHE A 30 -4.74 14.87 26.59
CA PHE A 30 -3.49 14.45 27.20
C PHE A 30 -2.30 14.63 26.25
N THR A 31 -1.13 14.89 26.83
CA THR A 31 0.14 14.99 26.11
C THR A 31 1.01 13.79 26.40
N GLY A 32 1.58 13.21 25.36
CA GLY A 32 2.46 12.06 25.49
C GLY A 32 3.86 12.47 25.93
N THR A 33 4.60 11.50 26.45
CA THR A 33 5.97 11.66 26.93
C THR A 33 6.80 10.45 26.49
N THR A 34 8.11 10.65 26.39
CA THR A 34 9.05 9.57 26.09
C THR A 34 9.88 9.30 27.33
N PRO A 35 9.82 8.09 27.92
CA PRO A 35 10.74 7.74 28.99
C PRO A 35 12.16 7.70 28.41
N SER A 36 13.19 7.93 29.25
CA SER A 36 14.57 7.96 28.76
C SER A 36 14.90 6.68 27.99
N THR A 37 15.34 6.82 26.74
CA THR A 37 15.75 5.70 25.89
C THR A 37 17.09 5.09 26.31
N LYS A 38 17.77 5.70 27.29
CA LYS A 38 19.05 5.23 27.86
C LYS A 38 18.87 4.36 29.11
N ILE A 39 17.63 4.14 29.55
CA ILE A 39 17.33 3.34 30.73
C ILE A 39 16.61 2.10 30.24
N ASP A 40 17.37 1.01 30.07
CA ASP A 40 16.89 -0.24 29.49
C ASP A 40 15.73 -0.84 30.30
N GLU A 41 15.74 -0.67 31.64
CA GLU A 41 14.63 -1.06 32.53
C GLU A 41 13.26 -0.48 32.16
N PHE A 42 13.20 0.58 31.35
CA PHE A 42 11.94 1.18 30.89
C PHE A 42 11.39 0.51 29.63
N TRP A 43 12.18 -0.29 28.93
CA TRP A 43 11.87 -0.82 27.60
C TRP A 43 11.99 -2.34 27.50
N ASP A 44 13.01 -2.91 28.13
CA ASP A 44 13.29 -4.35 28.08
C ASP A 44 12.13 -5.14 28.69
N ASP A 45 11.65 -6.13 27.94
CA ASP A 45 10.48 -6.96 28.27
C ASP A 45 9.23 -6.12 28.64
N GLY A 46 9.05 -4.99 27.96
CA GLY A 46 7.87 -4.14 28.10
C GLY A 46 6.60 -4.78 27.53
N ASP A 47 5.50 -4.69 28.27
CA ASP A 47 4.17 -5.18 27.85
C ASP A 47 3.16 -4.06 27.58
N VAL A 48 3.48 -2.81 27.95
CA VAL A 48 2.56 -1.68 27.78
C VAL A 48 2.81 -1.01 26.44
N VAL A 49 1.81 -1.02 25.57
CA VAL A 49 1.85 -0.40 24.23
C VAL A 49 2.25 1.08 24.33
N TRP A 50 3.29 1.46 23.59
CA TRP A 50 3.81 2.84 23.51
C TRP A 50 3.75 3.35 22.07
N VAL A 51 2.68 4.08 21.79
CA VAL A 51 2.32 4.51 20.43
C VAL A 51 3.08 5.77 20.00
N THR A 52 3.52 5.77 18.76
CA THR A 52 4.15 6.89 18.06
C THR A 52 3.39 7.25 16.77
N PRO A 53 3.71 8.39 16.13
CA PRO A 53 3.16 8.70 14.81
C PRO A 53 3.46 7.63 13.75
N ALA A 54 4.58 6.91 13.86
CA ALA A 54 4.95 5.86 12.91
C ALA A 54 4.05 4.62 13.04
N ASP A 55 3.67 4.25 14.26
CA ASP A 55 2.70 3.17 14.46
C ASP A 55 1.35 3.51 13.82
N MET A 56 0.90 4.75 13.98
CA MET A 56 -0.37 5.22 13.40
C MET A 56 -0.30 5.40 11.87
N SER A 57 0.87 5.64 11.29
CA SER A 57 1.01 5.81 9.84
C SER A 57 0.81 4.50 9.06
N ASN A 58 0.97 3.37 9.74
CA ASN A 58 0.95 2.03 9.15
C ASN A 58 -0.41 1.33 9.32
N LEU A 59 -1.44 2.01 9.85
CA LEU A 59 -2.74 1.41 10.13
C LEU A 59 -3.60 1.24 8.87
N ASN A 60 -4.15 0.04 8.70
CA ASN A 60 -5.24 -0.24 7.77
C ASN A 60 -6.59 0.02 8.45
N GLY A 61 -6.92 1.30 8.64
CA GLY A 61 -8.14 1.73 9.35
C GLY A 61 -7.82 2.71 10.48
N ILE A 62 -8.66 2.73 11.51
CA ILE A 62 -8.47 3.61 12.68
C ILE A 62 -8.09 2.85 13.95
N MET A 63 -8.14 1.53 14.00
CA MET A 63 -7.93 0.79 15.26
C MET A 63 -6.44 0.52 15.49
N ILE A 64 -5.96 0.72 16.71
CA ILE A 64 -4.61 0.33 17.13
C ILE A 64 -4.68 -0.58 18.37
N ALA A 65 -4.01 -1.71 18.30
CA ALA A 65 -3.95 -2.71 19.38
C ALA A 65 -2.52 -2.96 19.86
N ASP A 66 -1.51 -2.61 19.05
CA ASP A 66 -0.11 -2.83 19.36
C ASP A 66 0.76 -1.73 18.74
N SER A 67 2.02 -1.66 19.16
CA SER A 67 3.04 -0.74 18.67
C SER A 67 4.39 -1.44 18.55
N GLU A 68 5.31 -0.88 17.75
CA GLU A 68 6.65 -1.42 17.53
C GLU A 68 7.43 -1.58 18.85
N ARG A 69 7.30 -0.61 19.75
CA ARG A 69 7.93 -0.63 21.07
C ARG A 69 6.89 -0.64 22.16
N LYS A 70 7.24 -1.29 23.27
CA LYS A 70 6.45 -1.33 24.50
C LYS A 70 7.31 -0.82 25.65
N VAL A 71 6.66 -0.31 26.69
CA VAL A 71 7.32 0.13 27.92
C VAL A 71 6.96 -0.80 29.07
N THR A 72 7.82 -0.85 30.08
CA THR A 72 7.59 -1.65 31.27
C THR A 72 6.62 -0.98 32.25
N VAL A 73 6.04 -1.76 33.16
CA VAL A 73 5.28 -1.21 34.30
C VAL A 73 6.15 -0.31 35.19
N LYS A 74 7.47 -0.56 35.24
CA LYS A 74 8.42 0.31 35.96
C LYS A 74 8.47 1.70 35.30
N ALA A 75 8.46 1.79 33.97
CA ALA A 75 8.41 3.06 33.27
C ALA A 75 7.15 3.84 33.62
N LEU A 76 5.98 3.20 33.66
CA LEU A 76 4.72 3.83 34.08
C LEU A 76 4.81 4.41 35.50
N LYS A 77 5.41 3.68 36.44
CA LYS A 77 5.50 4.08 37.85
C LYS A 77 6.56 5.15 38.12
N ARG A 78 7.64 5.18 37.33
CA ARG A 78 8.82 6.02 37.56
C ARG A 78 8.89 7.26 36.65
N THR A 79 7.94 7.43 35.74
CA THR A 79 7.89 8.56 34.81
C THR A 79 6.50 9.17 34.77
N ASN A 80 6.34 10.26 34.03
CA ASN A 80 5.07 10.97 33.87
C ASN A 80 4.26 10.49 32.65
N LEU A 81 4.32 9.20 32.35
CA LEU A 81 3.55 8.63 31.24
C LEU A 81 2.05 8.65 31.56
N ASN A 82 1.26 9.17 30.62
CA ASN A 82 -0.19 9.15 30.72
C ASN A 82 -0.71 7.83 30.17
N LEU A 83 -1.11 6.90 31.05
CA LEU A 83 -1.82 5.69 30.65
C LEU A 83 -3.24 6.06 30.23
N ILE A 84 -3.57 5.79 28.96
CA ILE A 84 -4.83 6.16 28.36
C ILE A 84 -5.76 4.95 28.29
N PRO A 85 -7.02 5.08 28.74
CA PRO A 85 -7.98 3.99 28.68
C PRO A 85 -8.30 3.62 27.22
N LYS A 86 -8.75 2.39 27.00
CA LYS A 86 -9.27 1.93 25.71
C LYS A 86 -10.37 2.87 25.17
N LEU A 87 -10.55 2.86 23.84
CA LEU A 87 -11.54 3.65 23.11
C LEU A 87 -11.33 5.17 23.25
N SER A 88 -10.07 5.59 23.36
CA SER A 88 -9.64 6.98 23.26
C SER A 88 -9.05 7.25 21.87
N ILE A 89 -8.99 8.51 21.46
CA ILE A 89 -8.40 8.89 20.17
C ILE A 89 -6.96 9.30 20.38
N LEU A 90 -6.02 8.69 19.67
CA LEU A 90 -4.66 9.17 19.52
C LEU A 90 -4.55 9.97 18.22
N ILE A 91 -3.90 11.13 18.27
CA ILE A 91 -3.68 11.99 17.10
C ILE A 91 -2.21 12.40 17.02
N SER A 92 -1.58 12.27 15.85
CA SER A 92 -0.25 12.82 15.64
C SER A 92 -0.33 14.34 15.52
N THR A 93 0.47 15.01 16.33
CA THR A 93 0.61 16.47 16.34
C THR A 93 1.94 16.95 15.80
N ARG A 94 2.83 16.03 15.40
CA ARG A 94 4.10 16.31 14.69
C ARG A 94 4.43 15.18 13.70
N ALA A 95 5.12 15.57 12.62
CA ALA A 95 5.85 14.71 11.67
C ALA A 95 5.14 13.40 11.20
N PRO A 96 4.13 13.48 10.32
CA PRO A 96 3.25 14.61 10.00
C PRO A 96 2.06 14.72 10.96
N VAL A 97 1.42 15.89 10.98
CA VAL A 97 0.17 16.12 11.74
C VAL A 97 -1.00 15.38 11.08
N GLY A 98 -1.86 14.79 11.92
CA GLY A 98 -3.19 14.31 11.55
C GLY A 98 -3.30 12.83 11.18
N TYR A 99 -2.37 11.98 11.61
CA TYR A 99 -2.68 10.56 11.79
C TYR A 99 -3.61 10.42 12.98
N VAL A 100 -4.58 9.51 12.87
CA VAL A 100 -5.62 9.30 13.88
C VAL A 100 -5.75 7.81 14.12
N ALA A 101 -5.75 7.41 15.38
CA ALA A 101 -6.01 6.04 15.81
C ALA A 101 -6.97 6.02 17.00
N LEU A 102 -7.68 4.92 17.16
CA LEU A 102 -8.52 4.58 18.29
C LEU A 102 -7.89 3.37 18.98
N ASN A 103 -7.44 3.55 20.22
CA ASN A 103 -6.77 2.47 20.94
C ASN A 103 -7.78 1.43 21.41
N THR A 104 -7.50 0.16 21.16
CA THR A 104 -8.34 -0.98 21.58
C THR A 104 -7.83 -1.63 22.87
N VAL A 105 -6.60 -1.30 23.27
CA VAL A 105 -5.96 -1.64 24.55
C VAL A 105 -5.55 -0.36 25.27
N GLU A 106 -5.33 -0.43 26.58
CA GLU A 106 -4.72 0.69 27.30
C GLU A 106 -3.30 0.92 26.78
N CYS A 107 -2.92 2.18 26.59
CA CYS A 107 -1.63 2.51 26.00
C CYS A 107 -1.07 3.83 26.52
N VAL A 108 0.22 4.00 26.36
CA VAL A 108 0.92 5.27 26.47
C VAL A 108 1.39 5.71 25.09
N PHE A 109 1.89 6.94 24.96
CA PHE A 109 2.25 7.50 23.66
C PHE A 109 3.30 8.59 23.80
N ASN A 110 4.03 8.85 22.72
CA ASN A 110 5.13 9.81 22.72
C ASN A 110 4.68 11.29 22.60
N GLN A 111 5.62 12.23 22.72
CA GLN A 111 5.36 13.68 22.63
C GLN A 111 4.89 14.16 21.25
N GLY A 112 5.07 13.33 20.21
CA GLY A 112 4.57 13.58 18.85
C GLY A 112 3.06 13.37 18.73
N CYS A 113 2.41 12.85 19.76
CA CYS A 113 0.99 12.57 19.79
C CYS A 113 0.26 13.29 20.94
N LYS A 114 -1.07 13.40 20.80
CA LYS A 114 -2.02 13.75 21.87
C LYS A 114 -3.07 12.65 21.95
N ALA A 115 -3.66 12.50 23.13
CA ALA A 115 -4.82 11.64 23.32
C ALA A 115 -6.06 12.47 23.66
N LEU A 116 -7.22 12.06 23.14
CA LEU A 116 -8.54 12.58 23.44
C LEU A 116 -9.33 11.49 24.17
N VAL A 117 -9.54 11.67 25.47
CA VAL A 117 -10.32 10.75 26.31
C VAL A 117 -11.72 11.32 26.47
N PRO A 118 -12.79 10.58 26.15
CA PRO A 118 -14.16 11.13 26.17
C PRO A 118 -14.59 11.53 27.58
N LYS A 119 -15.15 12.74 27.74
CA LYS A 119 -15.71 13.27 29.01
C LYS A 119 -17.16 12.87 29.26
N SER A 120 -17.88 12.53 28.19
CA SER A 120 -19.32 12.33 28.17
C SER A 120 -19.69 11.10 27.34
N HIS A 121 -20.98 10.76 27.30
CA HIS A 121 -21.50 9.70 26.44
C HIS A 121 -21.48 10.16 24.97
N VAL A 122 -20.35 9.90 24.31
CA VAL A 122 -20.15 10.07 22.87
C VAL A 122 -19.65 8.77 22.24
N ASP A 123 -19.90 8.58 20.94
CA ASP A 123 -19.22 7.51 20.21
C ASP A 123 -17.84 8.01 19.74
N THR A 124 -16.79 7.51 20.38
CA THR A 124 -15.41 7.95 20.10
C THR A 124 -14.96 7.59 18.67
N ARG A 125 -15.50 6.51 18.08
CA ARG A 125 -15.18 6.09 16.70
C ARG A 125 -15.66 7.11 15.69
N TYR A 126 -16.89 7.64 15.85
CA TYR A 126 -17.41 8.73 15.02
C TYR A 126 -16.44 9.91 14.98
N PHE A 127 -15.96 10.36 16.15
CA PHE A 127 -15.02 11.47 16.23
C PHE A 127 -13.64 11.13 15.67
N ALA A 128 -13.18 9.87 15.79
CA ALA A 128 -11.95 9.43 15.14
C ALA A 128 -12.06 9.53 13.60
N TYR A 129 -13.17 9.06 13.00
CA TYR A 129 -13.42 9.23 11.57
C TYR A 129 -13.55 10.69 11.15
N TYR A 130 -14.22 11.53 11.95
CA TYR A 130 -14.33 12.96 11.70
C TYR A 130 -12.97 13.66 11.69
N LEU A 131 -12.09 13.34 12.64
CA LEU A 131 -10.73 13.90 12.67
C LEU A 131 -9.89 13.39 11.49
N LEU A 132 -10.05 12.11 11.13
CA LEU A 132 -9.33 11.50 10.01
C LEU A 132 -9.65 12.20 8.67
N ILE A 133 -10.92 12.45 8.36
CA ILE A 133 -11.30 13.15 7.11
C ILE A 133 -10.85 14.61 7.11
N ASN A 134 -10.77 15.23 8.29
CA ASN A 134 -10.35 16.62 8.47
C ASN A 134 -8.83 16.79 8.65
N LYS A 135 -8.02 15.79 8.27
CA LYS A 135 -6.55 15.85 8.36
C LYS A 135 -5.95 17.14 7.79
N LYS A 136 -6.44 17.61 6.63
CA LYS A 136 -5.96 18.87 6.03
C LYS A 136 -6.21 20.08 6.94
N ARG A 137 -7.42 20.19 7.51
CA ARG A 137 -7.76 21.26 8.46
C ARG A 137 -6.87 21.21 9.70
N LEU A 138 -6.57 20.01 10.21
CA LEU A 138 -5.64 19.84 11.35
C LEU A 138 -4.22 20.31 11.01
N GLN A 139 -3.77 20.07 9.78
CA GLN A 139 -2.48 20.54 9.27
C GLN A 139 -2.48 22.06 9.05
N ASP A 140 -3.56 22.64 8.55
CA ASP A 140 -3.66 24.10 8.34
C ASP A 140 -3.68 24.87 9.67
N LEU A 141 -4.21 24.26 10.73
CA LEU A 141 -4.21 24.81 12.09
C LEU A 141 -2.87 24.61 12.84
N SER A 142 -1.94 23.84 12.28
CA SER A 142 -0.62 23.64 12.89
C SER A 142 0.28 24.85 12.63
N GLY A 143 0.82 25.43 13.70
CA GLY A 143 1.66 26.64 13.65
C GLY A 143 3.16 26.31 13.66
N GLY A 144 3.99 27.30 13.31
CA GLY A 144 5.46 27.22 13.35
C GLY A 144 6.11 27.30 11.97
N SER A 145 7.15 28.15 11.82
CA SER A 145 7.90 28.35 10.58
C SER A 145 8.91 27.24 10.29
N THR A 146 9.41 26.55 11.33
CA THR A 146 10.44 25.49 11.20
C THR A 146 9.90 24.09 11.49
N PHE A 147 8.96 23.96 12.45
CA PHE A 147 8.26 22.70 12.74
C PHE A 147 6.77 22.98 12.93
N LYS A 148 5.95 22.40 12.05
CA LYS A 148 4.49 22.45 12.18
C LYS A 148 4.03 21.55 13.34
N GLU A 149 3.51 22.14 14.41
CA GLU A 149 2.94 21.41 15.53
C GLU A 149 1.50 21.87 15.83
N LEU A 150 0.61 20.90 16.04
CA LEU A 150 -0.72 21.16 16.59
C LEU A 150 -0.64 21.07 18.12
N ASN A 151 -0.42 22.20 18.78
CA ASN A 151 -0.30 22.23 20.24
C ASN A 151 -1.65 21.94 20.95
N LYS A 152 -1.58 21.56 22.23
CA LYS A 152 -2.75 21.20 23.05
C LYS A 152 -3.82 22.30 23.08
N LYS A 153 -3.44 23.57 23.30
CA LYS A 153 -4.38 24.70 23.39
C LYS A 153 -5.11 24.96 22.07
N THR A 154 -4.44 24.77 20.94
CA THR A 154 -5.06 24.88 19.62
C THR A 154 -6.01 23.72 19.38
N LEU A 155 -5.59 22.48 19.67
CA LEU A 155 -6.42 21.28 19.55
C LEU A 155 -7.71 21.38 20.38
N GLU A 156 -7.60 21.82 21.63
CA GLU A 156 -8.73 22.03 22.55
C GLU A 156 -9.80 22.99 22.00
N LYS A 157 -9.42 23.97 21.18
CA LYS A 157 -10.32 24.98 20.61
C LYS A 157 -10.96 24.56 19.29
N ILE A 158 -10.58 23.43 18.71
CA ILE A 158 -11.16 22.95 17.44
C ILE A 158 -12.63 22.63 17.67
N TYR A 159 -13.49 23.10 16.76
CA TYR A 159 -14.91 22.77 16.78
C TYR A 159 -15.17 21.41 16.13
N LEU A 160 -16.09 20.66 16.72
CA LEU A 160 -16.58 19.36 16.29
C LEU A 160 -18.10 19.42 16.09
N PRO A 161 -18.65 18.83 15.02
CA PRO A 161 -20.07 18.59 14.91
C PRO A 161 -20.47 17.46 15.86
N VAL A 162 -21.56 17.64 16.59
CA VAL A 162 -22.07 16.69 17.59
C VAL A 162 -23.48 16.26 17.18
N PRO A 163 -23.62 15.21 16.34
CA PRO A 163 -24.91 14.60 16.06
C PRO A 163 -25.55 14.03 17.34
N PRO A 164 -26.85 13.67 17.32
CA PRO A 164 -27.43 12.80 18.34
C PRO A 164 -26.62 11.51 18.50
N LEU A 165 -26.48 11.01 19.74
CA LEU A 165 -25.61 9.86 20.06
C LEU A 165 -25.92 8.62 19.21
N GLU A 166 -27.20 8.31 19.01
CA GLU A 166 -27.60 7.16 18.18
C GLU A 166 -27.21 7.33 16.70
N GLU A 167 -27.21 8.55 16.19
CA GLU A 167 -26.68 8.85 14.86
C GLU A 167 -25.15 8.71 14.82
N GLN A 168 -24.43 9.17 15.85
CA GLN A 168 -22.97 8.97 15.94
C GLN A 168 -22.61 7.48 15.86
N LYS A 169 -23.25 6.64 16.70
CA LYS A 169 -23.07 5.19 16.72
C LYS A 169 -23.35 4.60 15.34
N ARG A 170 -24.51 4.92 14.76
CA ARG A 170 -24.92 4.35 13.47
C ARG A 170 -23.99 4.74 12.33
N ILE A 171 -23.51 5.99 12.28
CA ILE A 171 -22.50 6.42 11.32
C ILE A 171 -21.20 5.64 11.51
N SER A 172 -20.74 5.52 12.76
CA SER A 172 -19.48 4.82 13.07
C SER A 172 -19.53 3.33 12.71
N GLU A 173 -20.66 2.66 12.92
CA GLU A 173 -20.90 1.26 12.54
C GLU A 173 -20.80 1.08 11.03
N ILE A 174 -21.47 1.92 10.25
CA ILE A 174 -21.43 1.84 8.78
C ILE A 174 -20.00 2.01 8.27
N LEU A 175 -19.24 2.96 8.81
CA LEU A 175 -17.85 3.18 8.42
C LEU A 175 -16.94 2.02 8.86
N GLN A 176 -17.19 1.45 10.03
CA GLN A 176 -16.48 0.28 10.53
C GLN A 176 -16.75 -0.97 9.69
N ASP A 177 -17.98 -1.18 9.21
CA ASP A 177 -18.32 -2.30 8.32
C ASP A 177 -17.52 -2.22 7.00
N VAL A 178 -17.36 -1.01 6.46
CA VAL A 178 -16.55 -0.78 5.26
C VAL A 178 -15.07 -1.03 5.53
N ASP A 179 -14.54 -0.58 6.67
CA ASP A 179 -13.17 -0.90 7.08
C ASP A 179 -12.95 -2.41 7.24
N GLY A 180 -13.90 -3.11 7.84
CA GLY A 180 -13.87 -4.57 7.94
C GLY A 180 -13.89 -5.27 6.57
N ALA A 181 -14.60 -4.72 5.59
CA ALA A 181 -14.58 -5.22 4.22
C ALA A 181 -13.24 -4.99 3.53
N ILE A 182 -12.63 -3.81 3.70
CA ILE A 182 -11.29 -3.50 3.16
C ILE A 182 -10.24 -4.44 3.76
N GLU A 183 -10.28 -4.67 5.07
CA GLU A 183 -9.32 -5.54 5.75
C GLU A 183 -9.43 -6.99 5.28
N LYS A 184 -10.65 -7.50 5.07
CA LYS A 184 -10.87 -8.83 4.48
C LYS A 184 -10.23 -8.94 3.10
N VAL A 185 -10.42 -7.92 2.24
CA VAL A 185 -9.82 -7.91 0.90
C VAL A 185 -8.28 -7.82 0.97
N ASN A 186 -7.71 -7.00 1.86
CA ASN A 186 -6.26 -6.95 2.07
C ASN A 186 -5.70 -8.33 2.47
N LYS A 187 -6.38 -9.03 3.37
CA LYS A 187 -6.00 -10.40 3.76
C LYS A 187 -6.09 -11.38 2.59
N GLU A 188 -7.14 -11.30 1.78
CA GLU A 188 -7.28 -12.11 0.56
C GLU A 188 -6.16 -11.84 -0.44
N ILE A 189 -5.76 -10.58 -0.63
CA ILE A 189 -4.60 -10.20 -1.48
C ILE A 189 -3.34 -10.86 -0.94
N GLY A 190 -3.01 -10.68 0.35
CA GLY A 190 -1.79 -11.24 0.93
C GLY A 190 -1.74 -12.78 0.90
N VAL A 191 -2.88 -13.47 1.06
CA VAL A 191 -2.97 -14.92 0.88
C VAL A 191 -2.75 -15.32 -0.58
N THR A 192 -3.33 -14.57 -1.52
CA THR A 192 -3.23 -14.86 -2.95
C THR A 192 -1.81 -14.58 -3.48
N GLU A 193 -1.11 -13.55 -2.98
CA GLU A 193 0.30 -13.29 -3.28
C GLU A 193 1.21 -14.43 -2.79
N LYS A 194 0.97 -14.93 -1.57
CA LYS A 194 1.68 -16.11 -1.04
C LYS A 194 1.44 -17.34 -1.89
N LEU A 195 0.18 -17.57 -2.30
CA LEU A 195 -0.17 -18.66 -3.21
C LEU A 195 0.56 -18.52 -4.56
N LYS A 196 0.56 -17.32 -5.15
CA LYS A 196 1.28 -17.03 -6.40
C LYS A 196 2.75 -17.40 -6.27
N ARG A 197 3.43 -16.95 -5.21
CA ARG A 197 4.85 -17.24 -4.99
C ARG A 197 5.12 -18.75 -4.88
N GLY A 198 4.30 -19.47 -4.10
CA GLY A 198 4.41 -20.92 -3.97
C GLY A 198 4.14 -21.67 -5.28
N LEU A 199 3.15 -21.23 -6.06
CA LEU A 199 2.86 -21.80 -7.38
C LEU A 199 3.96 -21.52 -8.40
N MET A 200 4.50 -20.30 -8.44
CA MET A 200 5.63 -19.97 -9.31
C MET A 200 6.83 -20.85 -8.98
N GLN A 201 7.21 -20.97 -7.71
CA GLN A 201 8.31 -21.85 -7.30
C GLN A 201 8.09 -23.30 -7.74
N ARG A 202 6.91 -23.86 -7.48
CA ARG A 202 6.61 -25.24 -7.83
C ARG A 202 6.49 -25.44 -9.34
N LEU A 203 5.69 -24.64 -10.02
CA LEU A 203 5.39 -24.86 -11.44
C LEU A 203 6.57 -24.51 -12.35
N LEU A 204 7.35 -23.48 -12.04
CA LEU A 204 8.46 -23.03 -12.90
C LEU A 204 9.74 -23.83 -12.68
N MET A 205 9.83 -24.66 -11.63
CA MET A 205 10.99 -25.52 -11.35
C MET A 205 10.67 -27.00 -11.33
N GLU A 206 9.45 -27.40 -10.95
CA GLU A 206 9.06 -28.80 -10.85
C GLU A 206 8.03 -29.23 -11.91
N GLY A 207 7.46 -28.28 -12.65
CA GLY A 207 6.47 -28.53 -13.69
C GLY A 207 5.17 -29.15 -13.18
N ILE A 208 4.49 -29.88 -14.05
CA ILE A 208 3.19 -30.51 -13.80
C ILE A 208 3.31 -32.03 -13.97
N ASN A 209 3.10 -32.77 -12.88
CA ASN A 209 3.08 -34.24 -12.83
C ASN A 209 4.42 -34.93 -13.12
N HIS A 210 5.54 -34.25 -12.91
CA HIS A 210 6.87 -34.88 -12.96
C HIS A 210 7.16 -35.69 -11.68
N THR A 211 7.86 -36.80 -11.85
CA THR A 211 8.29 -37.68 -10.73
C THR A 211 9.81 -37.86 -10.67
N GLU A 212 10.51 -37.63 -11.77
CA GLU A 212 11.96 -37.73 -11.89
C GLU A 212 12.59 -36.35 -12.12
N PHE A 213 13.71 -36.08 -11.45
CA PHE A 213 14.36 -34.78 -11.45
C PHE A 213 15.88 -34.92 -11.61
N LYS A 214 16.50 -33.91 -12.23
CA LYS A 214 17.95 -33.75 -12.37
C LYS A 214 18.42 -32.42 -11.78
N ASP A 215 19.64 -32.41 -11.25
CA ASP A 215 20.31 -31.16 -10.88
C ASP A 215 20.80 -30.43 -12.13
N SER A 216 20.66 -29.10 -12.13
CA SER A 216 21.06 -28.25 -13.24
C SER A 216 21.61 -26.90 -12.76
N HIS A 217 22.10 -26.09 -13.70
CA HIS A 217 22.60 -24.75 -13.40
C HIS A 217 21.53 -23.78 -12.87
N VAL A 218 20.26 -24.08 -13.11
CA VAL A 218 19.12 -23.27 -12.63
C VAL A 218 18.45 -23.88 -11.40
N GLY A 219 18.99 -24.98 -10.87
CA GLY A 219 18.43 -25.75 -9.76
C GLY A 219 17.91 -27.13 -10.19
N ARG A 220 17.20 -27.79 -9.28
CA ARG A 220 16.57 -29.10 -9.51
C ARG A 220 15.36 -28.93 -10.43
N ILE A 221 15.37 -29.61 -11.57
CA ILE A 221 14.32 -29.53 -12.62
C ILE A 221 13.92 -30.94 -13.10
N PRO A 222 12.76 -31.12 -13.75
CA PRO A 222 12.40 -32.38 -14.38
C PRO A 222 13.46 -32.89 -15.36
N VAL A 223 13.61 -34.21 -15.44
CA VAL A 223 14.57 -34.85 -16.35
C VAL A 223 14.33 -34.50 -17.82
N ASP A 224 13.06 -34.31 -18.20
CA ASP A 224 12.62 -33.99 -19.56
C ASP A 224 12.79 -32.52 -19.95
N TRP A 225 13.16 -31.66 -18.99
CA TRP A 225 13.35 -30.23 -19.26
C TRP A 225 14.78 -29.94 -19.70
N ASP A 226 14.92 -29.07 -20.70
CA ASP A 226 16.22 -28.57 -21.12
C ASP A 226 16.61 -27.31 -20.33
N VAL A 227 17.90 -26.97 -20.35
CA VAL A 227 18.40 -25.66 -19.90
C VAL A 227 19.07 -24.98 -21.08
N VAL A 228 18.56 -23.82 -21.45
CA VAL A 228 19.00 -23.06 -22.63
C VAL A 228 19.46 -21.66 -22.24
N ASN A 229 20.26 -21.02 -23.09
CA ASN A 229 20.50 -19.60 -22.93
C ASN A 229 19.29 -18.82 -23.46
N LEU A 230 19.04 -17.64 -22.88
CA LEU A 230 17.93 -16.80 -23.27
C LEU A 230 17.98 -16.46 -24.77
N GLU A 231 19.16 -16.19 -25.33
CA GLU A 231 19.32 -15.86 -26.75
C GLU A 231 18.93 -17.00 -27.71
N ASP A 232 18.89 -18.24 -27.24
CA ASP A 232 18.52 -19.40 -28.06
C ASP A 232 17.01 -19.47 -28.30
N VAL A 233 16.21 -18.74 -27.51
CA VAL A 233 14.74 -18.84 -27.50
C VAL A 233 14.01 -17.51 -27.65
N VAL A 234 14.72 -16.39 -27.85
CA VAL A 234 14.11 -15.07 -28.03
C VAL A 234 14.74 -14.29 -29.19
N GLU A 235 13.96 -13.41 -29.81
CA GLU A 235 14.45 -12.31 -30.62
C GLU A 235 14.66 -11.06 -29.75
N ILE A 236 15.78 -10.35 -29.97
CA ILE A 236 16.14 -9.15 -29.20
C ILE A 236 16.00 -7.93 -30.11
N HIS A 237 15.12 -7.00 -29.74
CA HIS A 237 14.76 -5.81 -30.52
C HIS A 237 15.32 -4.50 -29.94
N ASP A 238 16.36 -4.59 -29.11
CA ASP A 238 17.00 -3.45 -28.46
C ASP A 238 17.52 -2.37 -29.41
N ASN A 239 17.81 -2.74 -30.66
CA ASN A 239 18.26 -1.85 -31.72
C ASN A 239 17.17 -0.88 -32.21
N LYS A 240 15.89 -1.17 -31.94
CA LYS A 240 14.76 -0.31 -32.30
C LYS A 240 14.43 0.73 -31.21
N ARG A 241 15.05 0.64 -30.02
CA ARG A 241 14.78 1.54 -28.89
C ARG A 241 15.27 2.96 -29.19
N ILE A 242 14.46 3.97 -28.86
CA ILE A 242 14.82 5.37 -29.05
C ILE A 242 14.56 6.12 -27.73
N PRO A 243 15.60 6.54 -26.98
CA PRO A 243 15.40 7.28 -25.74
C PRO A 243 14.88 8.69 -26.03
N LEU A 244 13.85 9.13 -25.31
CA LEU A 244 13.33 10.49 -25.35
C LEU A 244 13.54 11.18 -23.98
N SER A 245 14.07 12.39 -24.01
CA SER A 245 14.13 13.27 -22.84
C SER A 245 12.74 13.69 -22.40
N GLU A 246 12.60 14.13 -21.15
CA GLU A 246 11.32 14.62 -20.62
C GLU A 246 10.76 15.79 -21.45
N LYS A 247 11.64 16.69 -21.91
CA LYS A 247 11.25 17.83 -22.76
C LYS A 247 10.68 17.39 -24.11
N GLU A 248 11.17 16.30 -24.68
CA GLU A 248 10.64 15.73 -25.92
C GLU A 248 9.28 15.07 -25.67
N ARG A 249 9.15 14.27 -24.61
CA ARG A 249 7.88 13.62 -24.25
C ARG A 249 6.75 14.61 -23.97
N ILE A 250 7.06 15.75 -23.34
CA ILE A 250 6.08 16.84 -23.13
C ILE A 250 5.57 17.41 -24.46
N LYS A 251 6.43 17.51 -25.49
CA LYS A 251 6.04 17.99 -26.82
C LYS A 251 5.28 16.94 -27.64
N MET A 252 5.48 15.66 -27.32
CA MET A 252 4.90 14.52 -28.01
C MET A 252 3.72 13.91 -27.27
N LYS A 253 2.99 14.65 -26.43
CA LYS A 253 1.89 14.04 -25.65
C LYS A 253 0.83 13.39 -26.53
N GLY A 254 0.42 12.18 -26.15
CA GLY A 254 -0.61 11.40 -26.84
C GLY A 254 -0.98 10.16 -26.04
N ASP A 255 -1.50 9.12 -26.71
CA ASP A 255 -2.13 7.97 -26.06
C ASP A 255 -1.28 6.70 -26.03
N TYR A 256 -0.12 6.67 -26.69
CA TYR A 256 0.76 5.49 -26.74
C TYR A 256 1.71 5.44 -25.54
N PRO A 257 1.83 4.31 -24.83
CA PRO A 257 2.73 4.19 -23.69
C PRO A 257 4.21 4.41 -24.07
N TYR A 258 4.89 5.25 -23.29
CA TYR A 258 6.35 5.36 -23.26
C TYR A 258 6.90 4.58 -22.06
N CYS A 259 7.59 3.49 -22.35
CA CYS A 259 8.00 2.46 -21.41
C CYS A 259 9.46 2.63 -20.95
N GLY A 260 9.75 2.27 -19.70
CA GLY A 260 11.12 2.17 -19.16
C GLY A 260 11.34 0.85 -18.43
N ALA A 261 12.30 0.83 -17.50
CA ALA A 261 12.68 -0.41 -16.81
C ALA A 261 11.54 -1.07 -16.02
N ASN A 262 10.67 -0.28 -15.40
CA ASN A 262 9.69 -0.72 -14.41
C ASN A 262 8.24 -0.44 -14.84
N GLY A 263 7.95 -0.42 -16.15
CA GLY A 263 6.61 -0.15 -16.68
C GLY A 263 6.51 1.16 -17.46
N ILE A 264 5.27 1.64 -17.59
CA ILE A 264 4.92 2.85 -18.33
C ILE A 264 5.36 4.08 -17.52
N ILE A 265 6.16 4.95 -18.14
CA ILE A 265 6.63 6.21 -17.56
C ILE A 265 5.73 7.38 -17.99
N ASP A 266 5.30 7.38 -19.25
CA ASP A 266 4.51 8.47 -19.83
C ASP A 266 3.65 7.96 -20.99
N TYR A 267 2.88 8.86 -21.62
CA TYR A 267 2.14 8.60 -22.85
C TYR A 267 2.48 9.66 -23.91
N ILE A 268 2.73 9.19 -25.14
CA ILE A 268 3.15 9.99 -26.28
C ILE A 268 2.31 9.70 -27.54
N ASN A 269 2.42 10.54 -28.56
CA ASN A 269 1.59 10.50 -29.77
C ASN A 269 2.14 9.63 -30.90
N ASP A 270 3.23 8.91 -30.66
CA ASP A 270 3.86 8.02 -31.64
C ASP A 270 4.34 6.71 -30.99
N TYR A 271 4.68 5.70 -31.80
CA TYR A 271 5.11 4.38 -31.35
C TYR A 271 6.18 3.77 -32.27
N ILE A 272 7.03 2.93 -31.69
CA ILE A 272 8.10 2.21 -32.42
C ILE A 272 7.95 0.69 -32.36
N PHE A 273 7.03 0.19 -31.52
CA PHE A 273 6.65 -1.21 -31.42
C PHE A 273 5.14 -1.36 -31.59
N ASN A 274 4.72 -2.46 -32.22
CA ASN A 274 3.32 -2.90 -32.29
C ASN A 274 3.27 -4.42 -32.23
N GLY A 275 2.80 -4.98 -31.11
CA GLY A 275 2.76 -6.43 -30.89
C GLY A 275 2.85 -6.78 -29.41
N GLU A 276 3.09 -8.05 -29.09
CA GLU A 276 3.30 -8.51 -27.72
C GLU A 276 4.80 -8.78 -27.47
N PHE A 277 5.39 -8.04 -26.53
CA PHE A 277 6.80 -8.14 -26.19
C PHE A 277 6.99 -8.24 -24.68
N VAL A 278 8.02 -8.95 -24.25
CA VAL A 278 8.49 -8.91 -22.86
C VAL A 278 9.54 -7.82 -22.75
N LEU A 279 9.34 -6.90 -21.80
CA LEU A 279 10.29 -5.87 -21.43
C LEU A 279 11.02 -6.30 -20.16
N LEU A 280 12.34 -6.44 -20.23
CA LEU A 280 13.22 -6.83 -19.12
C LEU A 280 14.09 -5.62 -18.75
N ALA A 281 14.13 -5.24 -17.48
CA ALA A 281 14.93 -4.09 -17.02
C ALA A 281 16.41 -4.24 -17.39
N GLU A 282 16.97 -3.22 -18.06
CA GLU A 282 18.42 -3.10 -18.30
C GLU A 282 19.09 -2.43 -17.10
N ASP A 283 18.46 -1.42 -16.51
CA ASP A 283 18.88 -0.80 -15.25
C ASP A 283 17.68 -0.35 -14.41
N GLY A 284 17.84 -0.26 -13.08
CA GLY A 284 16.76 0.21 -12.19
C GLY A 284 15.65 -0.80 -11.88
N GLY A 285 15.72 -2.03 -12.39
CA GLY A 285 14.84 -3.14 -12.00
C GLY A 285 15.22 -3.79 -10.65
N ASP A 286 14.28 -4.54 -10.09
CA ASP A 286 14.54 -5.48 -9.00
C ASP A 286 14.85 -6.86 -9.58
N TYR A 287 16.13 -7.22 -9.53
CA TYR A 287 16.67 -8.46 -10.09
C TYR A 287 16.64 -9.63 -9.11
N SER A 288 16.12 -9.44 -7.89
CA SER A 288 15.94 -10.54 -6.95
C SER A 288 14.83 -11.48 -7.39
N SER A 289 14.81 -12.69 -6.86
CA SER A 289 13.73 -13.65 -7.13
C SER A 289 12.36 -13.07 -6.72
N PHE A 290 11.37 -13.20 -7.59
CA PHE A 290 10.04 -12.56 -7.52
C PHE A 290 10.06 -11.03 -7.66
N GLY A 291 11.20 -10.46 -8.07
CA GLY A 291 11.37 -9.03 -8.29
C GLY A 291 10.64 -8.53 -9.54
N SER A 292 10.45 -7.21 -9.63
CA SER A 292 9.90 -6.55 -10.80
C SER A 292 10.99 -6.37 -11.89
N SER A 293 11.57 -7.48 -12.33
CA SER A 293 12.62 -7.49 -13.36
C SER A 293 12.04 -7.35 -14.75
N ALA A 294 10.84 -7.88 -15.01
CA ALA A 294 10.23 -7.92 -16.33
C ALA A 294 8.71 -7.70 -16.28
N TYR A 295 8.15 -7.24 -17.41
CA TYR A 295 6.72 -7.09 -17.64
C TYR A 295 6.39 -7.25 -19.13
N ILE A 296 5.11 -7.42 -19.47
CA ILE A 296 4.68 -7.59 -20.86
C ILE A 296 3.98 -6.32 -21.37
N MET A 297 4.26 -5.94 -22.61
CA MET A 297 3.54 -4.90 -23.34
C MET A 297 2.81 -5.50 -24.52
N ASN A 298 1.57 -5.08 -24.74
CA ASN A 298 0.76 -5.50 -25.87
C ASN A 298 0.24 -4.28 -26.64
N GLY A 299 0.26 -4.35 -27.97
CA GLY A 299 -0.17 -3.28 -28.86
C GLY A 299 0.93 -2.27 -29.16
N LYS A 300 0.54 -1.02 -29.37
CA LYS A 300 1.43 0.06 -29.82
C LYS A 300 2.10 0.77 -28.65
N PHE A 301 3.42 0.81 -28.62
CA PHE A 301 4.18 1.49 -27.57
C PHE A 301 5.56 1.98 -28.05
N TRP A 302 6.16 2.82 -27.21
CA TRP A 302 7.53 3.31 -27.33
C TRP A 302 8.33 2.86 -26.11
N VAL A 303 9.63 2.60 -26.24
CA VAL A 303 10.47 2.17 -25.13
C VAL A 303 11.80 2.92 -25.08
N ASN A 304 12.24 3.21 -23.86
CA ASN A 304 13.53 3.81 -23.56
C ASN A 304 14.68 2.78 -23.58
N ASN A 305 15.93 3.24 -23.46
CA ASN A 305 17.13 2.39 -23.35
C ASN A 305 17.29 1.67 -21.99
N HIS A 306 16.41 1.91 -21.02
CA HIS A 306 16.46 1.27 -19.70
C HIS A 306 15.73 -0.08 -19.62
N ALA A 307 15.11 -0.54 -20.70
CA ALA A 307 14.48 -1.86 -20.79
C ALA A 307 14.91 -2.56 -22.08
N HIS A 308 15.31 -3.82 -21.97
CA HIS A 308 15.46 -4.72 -23.11
C HIS A 308 14.10 -5.06 -23.69
N VAL A 309 14.03 -5.20 -25.01
CA VAL A 309 12.83 -5.63 -25.72
C VAL A 309 13.08 -7.01 -26.29
N ILE A 310 12.41 -8.01 -25.73
CA ILE A 310 12.57 -9.41 -26.15
C ILE A 310 11.23 -10.01 -26.54
N GLU A 311 11.25 -10.84 -27.57
CA GLU A 311 10.09 -11.55 -28.10
C GLU A 311 10.40 -13.04 -28.13
N ALA A 312 9.50 -13.85 -27.58
CA ALA A 312 9.66 -15.30 -27.59
C ALA A 312 9.65 -15.85 -29.02
N LEU A 313 10.56 -16.78 -29.32
CA LEU A 313 10.47 -17.60 -30.53
C LEU A 313 9.29 -18.58 -30.37
N PRO A 314 8.18 -18.43 -31.13
CA PRO A 314 6.92 -19.11 -30.81
C PRO A 314 6.98 -20.64 -30.85
N SER A 315 7.94 -21.20 -31.60
CA SER A 315 8.19 -22.64 -31.68
C SER A 315 8.97 -23.21 -30.49
N LYS A 316 9.48 -22.36 -29.59
CA LYS A 316 10.32 -22.77 -28.45
C LYS A 316 9.74 -22.35 -27.11
N ILE A 317 9.32 -21.09 -26.99
CA ILE A 317 8.84 -20.52 -25.73
C ILE A 317 7.63 -19.61 -25.96
N THR A 318 6.80 -19.44 -24.93
CA THR A 318 5.73 -18.42 -24.94
C THR A 318 6.18 -17.16 -24.19
N ASN A 319 5.74 -15.97 -24.62
CA ASN A 319 6.03 -14.71 -23.92
C ASN A 319 5.60 -14.74 -22.45
N ARG A 320 4.48 -15.43 -22.15
CA ARG A 320 3.95 -15.54 -20.78
C ARG A 320 4.83 -16.43 -19.90
N PHE A 321 5.27 -17.58 -20.40
CA PHE A 321 6.21 -18.42 -19.66
C PHE A 321 7.55 -17.69 -19.46
N LEU A 322 8.04 -17.04 -20.51
CA LEU A 322 9.25 -16.21 -20.48
C LEU A 322 9.16 -15.11 -19.40
N LEU A 323 8.03 -14.39 -19.33
CA LEU A 323 7.79 -13.40 -18.30
C LEU A 323 7.88 -14.02 -16.89
N HIS A 324 7.13 -15.10 -16.65
CA HIS A 324 7.07 -15.72 -15.33
C HIS A 324 8.43 -16.25 -14.87
N ILE A 325 9.20 -16.87 -15.76
CA ILE A 325 10.53 -17.39 -15.41
C ILE A 325 11.53 -16.27 -15.13
N LEU A 326 11.50 -15.16 -15.89
CA LEU A 326 12.37 -14.01 -15.64
C LEU A 326 12.06 -13.27 -14.33
N ILE A 327 10.79 -13.25 -13.92
CA ILE A 327 10.38 -12.72 -12.60
C ILE A 327 10.80 -13.69 -11.49
N TYR A 328 10.70 -15.00 -11.72
CA TYR A 328 11.02 -15.99 -10.70
C TYR A 328 12.52 -16.12 -10.41
N LEU A 329 13.35 -16.14 -11.45
CA LEU A 329 14.79 -16.36 -11.29
C LEU A 329 15.47 -15.22 -10.52
N ASP A 330 16.47 -15.57 -9.71
CA ASP A 330 17.37 -14.59 -9.13
C ASP A 330 18.40 -14.15 -10.18
N LEU A 331 18.21 -12.95 -10.71
CA LEU A 331 19.07 -12.34 -11.72
C LEU A 331 20.18 -11.48 -11.10
N THR A 332 20.28 -11.39 -9.77
CA THR A 332 21.27 -10.52 -9.09
C THR A 332 22.72 -10.90 -9.37
N HIS A 333 22.97 -12.16 -9.75
CA HIS A 333 24.30 -12.63 -10.13
C HIS A 333 24.70 -12.25 -11.57
N TYR A 334 23.74 -11.85 -12.40
CA TYR A 334 23.97 -11.44 -13.79
C TYR A 334 24.20 -9.92 -13.92
N VAL A 335 23.83 -9.14 -12.91
CA VAL A 335 23.96 -7.67 -12.97
C VAL A 335 25.34 -7.21 -12.55
N VAL A 336 25.83 -6.18 -13.22
CA VAL A 336 27.12 -5.55 -12.96
C VAL A 336 26.95 -4.14 -12.39
N GLY A 337 27.95 -3.65 -11.66
CA GLY A 337 27.97 -2.31 -11.07
C GLY A 337 27.47 -2.26 -9.62
N SER A 338 28.22 -1.55 -8.76
CA SER A 338 27.95 -1.45 -7.32
C SER A 338 26.85 -0.44 -6.98
N THR A 339 26.85 0.74 -7.62
CA THR A 339 25.90 1.83 -7.31
C THR A 339 24.61 1.76 -8.15
N ARG A 340 24.70 1.37 -9.42
CA ARG A 340 23.55 1.13 -10.30
C ARG A 340 23.73 -0.22 -10.97
N LYS A 341 23.02 -1.22 -10.45
CA LYS A 341 22.98 -2.57 -11.03
C LYS A 341 22.45 -2.48 -12.45
N LYS A 342 23.22 -3.05 -13.38
CA LYS A 342 22.90 -3.03 -14.81
C LYS A 342 23.01 -4.45 -15.38
N LEU A 343 21.95 -4.91 -16.02
CA LEU A 343 21.94 -6.11 -16.84
C LEU A 343 22.25 -5.67 -18.27
N ASN A 344 23.49 -5.81 -18.74
CA ASN A 344 23.76 -5.45 -20.14
C ASN A 344 23.28 -6.55 -21.10
N GLN A 345 23.01 -6.21 -22.36
CA GLN A 345 22.50 -7.17 -23.35
C GLN A 345 23.39 -8.41 -23.52
N GLY A 346 24.72 -8.23 -23.48
CA GLY A 346 25.67 -9.33 -23.63
C GLY A 346 25.59 -10.36 -22.50
N ILE A 347 25.28 -9.92 -21.28
CA ILE A 347 25.02 -10.81 -20.13
C ILE A 347 23.59 -11.37 -20.21
N MET A 348 22.60 -10.54 -20.53
CA MET A 348 21.21 -10.94 -20.69
C MET A 348 21.07 -12.15 -21.61
N ARG A 349 21.75 -12.14 -22.76
CA ARG A 349 21.80 -13.26 -23.73
C ARG A 349 22.15 -14.61 -23.11
N LYS A 350 23.02 -14.60 -22.10
CA LYS A 350 23.58 -15.79 -21.43
C LYS A 350 22.80 -16.22 -20.19
N ILE A 351 21.69 -15.57 -19.87
CA ILE A 351 20.82 -16.01 -18.77
C ILE A 351 20.34 -17.42 -19.08
N LYS A 352 20.63 -18.36 -18.19
CA LYS A 352 20.14 -19.74 -18.31
C LYS A 352 18.72 -19.84 -17.80
N ILE A 353 17.84 -20.46 -18.58
CA ILE A 353 16.45 -20.70 -18.18
C ILE A 353 16.05 -22.17 -18.39
N PRO A 354 15.19 -22.74 -17.55
CA PRO A 354 14.55 -24.02 -17.82
C PRO A 354 13.60 -23.90 -19.02
N LEU A 355 13.57 -24.93 -19.87
CA LEU A 355 12.73 -25.00 -21.06
C LEU A 355 11.86 -26.26 -21.02
N PRO A 356 10.61 -26.16 -20.50
CA PRO A 356 9.63 -27.24 -20.59
C PRO A 356 9.14 -27.44 -22.03
N PRO A 357 8.48 -28.56 -22.35
CA PRO A 357 7.68 -28.69 -23.55
C PRO A 357 6.64 -27.56 -23.67
N LEU A 358 6.40 -27.07 -24.90
CA LEU A 358 5.51 -25.92 -25.16
C LEU A 358 4.11 -26.06 -24.54
N GLU A 359 3.51 -27.25 -24.59
CA GLU A 359 2.20 -27.50 -24.00
C GLU A 359 2.21 -27.37 -22.47
N GLU A 360 3.29 -27.77 -21.82
CA GLU A 360 3.47 -27.58 -20.38
C GLU A 360 3.65 -26.10 -20.04
N GLN A 361 4.43 -25.35 -20.83
CA GLN A 361 4.60 -23.90 -20.65
C GLN A 361 3.26 -23.15 -20.71
N LYS A 362 2.39 -23.51 -21.66
CA LYS A 362 1.04 -22.92 -21.79
C LYS A 362 0.21 -23.21 -20.54
N ARG A 363 0.15 -24.47 -20.11
CA ARG A 363 -0.59 -24.87 -18.89
C ARG A 363 -0.09 -24.18 -17.63
N ILE A 364 1.23 -24.08 -17.44
CA ILE A 364 1.82 -23.34 -16.32
C ILE A 364 1.40 -21.87 -16.39
N SER A 365 1.50 -21.26 -17.57
CA SER A 365 1.17 -19.86 -17.77
C SER A 365 -0.32 -19.57 -17.56
N GLU A 366 -1.22 -20.48 -17.92
CA GLU A 366 -2.65 -20.39 -17.67
C GLU A 366 -2.95 -20.39 -16.17
N ILE A 367 -2.36 -21.33 -15.42
CA ILE A 367 -2.54 -21.42 -13.96
C ILE A 367 -2.06 -20.13 -13.27
N LEU A 368 -0.89 -19.61 -13.65
CA LEU A 368 -0.35 -18.38 -13.08
C LEU A 368 -1.18 -17.15 -13.47
N GLN A 369 -1.69 -17.09 -14.71
CA GLN A 369 -2.57 -16.01 -15.16
C GLN A 369 -3.89 -15.97 -14.40
N ASP A 370 -4.47 -17.12 -14.03
CA ASP A 370 -5.69 -17.16 -13.22
C ASP A 370 -5.47 -16.55 -11.83
N VAL A 371 -4.29 -16.76 -11.24
CA VAL A 371 -3.92 -16.15 -9.96
C VAL A 371 -3.70 -14.65 -10.12
N ASP A 372 -3.04 -14.22 -11.19
CA ASP A 372 -2.82 -12.80 -11.49
C ASP A 372 -4.14 -12.05 -11.73
N ARG A 373 -5.05 -12.63 -12.51
CA ARG A 373 -6.40 -12.08 -12.72
C ARG A 373 -7.16 -11.95 -11.41
N ARG A 374 -7.02 -12.92 -10.49
CA ARG A 374 -7.62 -12.83 -9.16
C ARG A 374 -7.01 -11.68 -8.35
N LEU A 375 -5.70 -11.49 -8.36
CA LEU A 375 -5.03 -10.38 -7.69
C LEU A 375 -5.48 -9.02 -8.22
N GLU A 376 -5.62 -8.89 -9.54
CA GLU A 376 -6.15 -7.69 -10.20
C GLU A 376 -7.56 -7.37 -9.72
N LEU A 377 -8.49 -8.35 -9.78
CA LEU A 377 -9.87 -8.18 -9.32
C LEU A 377 -9.97 -7.80 -7.84
N LEU A 378 -9.13 -8.39 -6.98
CA LEU A 378 -9.08 -8.05 -5.55
C LEU A 378 -8.56 -6.62 -5.33
N THR A 379 -7.53 -6.22 -6.08
CA THR A 379 -6.95 -4.87 -6.02
C THR A 379 -7.97 -3.82 -6.48
N GLU A 380 -8.68 -4.07 -7.58
CA GLU A 380 -9.79 -3.22 -8.01
C GLU A 380 -10.90 -3.13 -6.96
N ARG A 381 -11.27 -4.26 -6.36
CA ARG A 381 -12.30 -4.31 -5.30
C ARG A 381 -11.87 -3.47 -4.10
N LYS A 382 -10.61 -3.53 -3.70
CA LYS A 382 -10.04 -2.69 -2.65
C LYS A 382 -10.20 -1.21 -2.98
N VAL A 383 -9.77 -0.78 -4.17
CA VAL A 383 -9.88 0.62 -4.61
C VAL A 383 -11.34 1.08 -4.63
N LYS A 384 -12.27 0.24 -5.10
CA LYS A 384 -13.72 0.53 -5.07
C LYS A 384 -14.22 0.74 -3.64
N LEU A 385 -13.85 -0.12 -2.69
CA LEU A 385 -14.23 0.01 -1.27
C LEU A 385 -13.63 1.27 -0.62
N GLU A 386 -12.37 1.61 -0.92
CA GLU A 386 -11.73 2.84 -0.42
C GLU A 386 -12.41 4.11 -0.94
N ASN A 387 -12.86 4.10 -2.20
CA ASN A 387 -13.64 5.20 -2.77
C ASN A 387 -15.03 5.29 -2.14
N ILE A 388 -15.71 4.15 -1.90
CA ILE A 388 -16.98 4.10 -1.17
C ILE A 388 -16.79 4.68 0.24
N LYS A 389 -15.74 4.25 0.97
CA LYS A 389 -15.41 4.78 2.29
C LYS A 389 -15.26 6.30 2.26
N ARG A 390 -14.47 6.83 1.32
CA ARG A 390 -14.27 8.28 1.18
C ARG A 390 -15.57 9.03 0.90
N GLY A 391 -16.43 8.48 0.03
CA GLY A 391 -17.75 9.03 -0.26
C GLY A 391 -18.66 9.03 0.98
N LEU A 392 -18.75 7.90 1.69
CA LEU A 392 -19.54 7.78 2.91
C LEU A 392 -19.04 8.70 4.03
N MET A 393 -17.72 8.82 4.22
CA MET A 393 -17.16 9.76 5.19
C MET A 393 -17.54 11.20 4.85
N ASN A 394 -17.48 11.59 3.57
CA ASN A 394 -17.91 12.93 3.13
C ASN A 394 -19.41 13.16 3.35
N ASP A 395 -20.26 12.16 3.07
CA ASP A 395 -21.71 12.29 3.14
C ASP A 395 -22.24 12.24 4.59
N LEU A 396 -21.75 11.28 5.38
CA LEU A 396 -22.27 10.99 6.72
C LEU A 396 -21.69 11.93 7.78
N LEU A 397 -20.38 12.23 7.74
CA LEU A 397 -19.72 13.06 8.76
C LEU A 397 -20.01 14.57 8.61
N THR A 398 -20.67 14.96 7.51
CA THR A 398 -21.14 16.34 7.26
C THR A 398 -22.67 16.47 7.34
N GLY A 399 -23.38 15.35 7.49
CA GLY A 399 -24.84 15.32 7.51
C GLY A 399 -25.52 15.54 6.16
N LYS A 400 -24.77 15.57 5.04
CA LYS A 400 -25.31 15.58 3.66
C LYS A 400 -26.26 14.41 3.42
N ARG A 401 -25.95 13.24 4.00
CA ARG A 401 -26.89 12.11 4.12
C ARG A 401 -27.08 11.77 5.59
N ARG A 402 -28.33 11.63 5.98
CA ARG A 402 -28.72 11.22 7.34
C ARG A 402 -28.92 9.72 7.40
N VAL A 403 -28.55 9.11 8.52
CA VAL A 403 -28.88 7.72 8.82
C VAL A 403 -30.24 7.66 9.50
N ARG A 404 -31.06 6.67 9.14
CA ARG A 404 -32.33 6.44 9.84
C ARG A 404 -32.01 5.88 11.22
N ILE A 405 -32.41 6.61 12.26
CA ILE A 405 -32.41 6.12 13.63
C ILE A 405 -33.72 5.34 13.79
N THR A 406 -33.66 4.03 13.90
CA THR A 406 -34.83 3.26 14.34
C THR A 406 -35.02 3.53 15.82
N SER A 407 -36.08 4.28 16.13
CA SER A 407 -36.57 4.57 17.48
C SER A 407 -36.96 3.30 18.23
#